data_AF-T1AN61-F1
#
_entry.id   AF-T1AN61-F1
#
_cell.length_a   1.000
_cell.length_b   1.000
_cell.length_c   1.000
_cell.angle_alpha   90.00
_cell.angle_beta   90.00
_cell.angle_gamma   90.00
#
_symmetry.space_group_name_H-M   'P 1'
#
loop_
_entity.id
_entity.type
_entity.pdbx_description
1 polymer ?
#
loop_
_entity_poly.entity_id
_entity_poly.type
_entity_poly.pdbx_seq_one_letter_code
_entity_poly.pdbx_strand_id
1 'polypeptide(L)'
;LYRTALAYAAAAFMFVAGAAVVWRRTVAWGAAALTAYYALIVVILMNGRVLLAHYAEFGTYSDVAEQLAIAAGGLIVYAASAKIDADLAARLTRLGQLAFGVCALLFGGAHFVYMNLTAPLVPQWLPPSQEFWAYATGVGQIAAGVAILTRVQARLAAILLTTTYASFALLVWGPMLLADPSSHWIWSENALNLALIGAAWVVADSLAQPRRHTV
;
A
#
# COMPACT_ATOMS: atom_id res chain seq x y z
N LEU A 1 -4.07 -22.77 -20.01
CA LEU A 1 -3.62 -23.78 -19.03
C LEU A 1 -2.49 -23.23 -18.14
N TYR A 2 -1.32 -22.88 -18.66
CA TYR A 2 -0.19 -22.38 -17.83
C TYR A 2 -0.48 -21.08 -17.05
N ARG A 3 -1.11 -20.07 -17.69
CA ARG A 3 -1.44 -18.79 -17.02
C ARG A 3 -2.40 -18.97 -15.84
N THR A 4 -3.43 -19.80 -16.02
CA THR A 4 -4.42 -20.12 -14.99
C THR A 4 -3.79 -20.88 -13.82
N ALA A 5 -2.92 -21.85 -14.11
CA ALA A 5 -2.19 -22.59 -13.09
C ALA A 5 -1.26 -21.68 -12.27
N LEU A 6 -0.54 -20.77 -12.93
CA LEU A 6 0.30 -19.76 -12.25
C LEU A 6 -0.52 -18.82 -11.37
N ALA A 7 -1.70 -18.38 -11.83
CA ALA A 7 -2.60 -17.55 -11.03
C ALA A 7 -3.08 -18.27 -9.76
N TYR A 8 -3.49 -19.54 -9.87
CA TYR A 8 -3.87 -20.34 -8.69
C TYR A 8 -2.69 -20.60 -7.75
N ALA A 9 -1.49 -20.86 -8.29
CA ALA A 9 -0.29 -21.02 -7.48
C ALA A 9 0.07 -19.74 -6.72
N ALA A 10 0.00 -18.58 -7.38
CA ALA A 10 0.20 -17.28 -6.75
C ALA A 10 -0.85 -17.02 -5.66
N ALA A 11 -2.13 -17.30 -5.92
CA ALA A 11 -3.20 -17.14 -4.94
C ALA A 11 -2.98 -18.04 -3.72
N ALA A 12 -2.66 -19.32 -3.93
CA ALA A 12 -2.36 -20.25 -2.84
C ALA A 12 -1.14 -19.79 -2.03
N PHE A 13 -0.09 -19.32 -2.70
CA PHE A 13 1.09 -18.75 -2.05
C PHE A 13 0.74 -17.53 -1.19
N MET A 14 0.01 -16.56 -1.74
CA MET A 14 -0.41 -15.36 -1.00
C MET A 14 -1.26 -15.73 0.22
N PHE A 15 -2.18 -16.68 0.07
CA PHE A 15 -3.04 -17.12 1.16
C PHE A 15 -2.24 -17.78 2.29
N VAL A 16 -1.34 -18.71 1.95
CA VAL A 16 -0.48 -19.39 2.93
C VAL A 16 0.48 -18.41 3.60
N ALA A 17 1.12 -17.53 2.85
CA ALA A 17 2.05 -16.54 3.39
C ALA A 17 1.32 -15.50 4.26
N GLY A 18 0.13 -15.06 3.85
CA GLY A 18 -0.74 -14.18 4.64
C GLY A 18 -1.20 -14.84 5.94
N ALA A 19 -1.63 -16.10 5.89
CA ALA A 19 -1.96 -16.87 7.08
C ALA A 19 -0.74 -16.95 8.02
N ALA A 20 0.46 -17.23 7.48
CA ALA A 20 1.69 -17.29 8.25
C ALA A 20 2.03 -15.96 8.97
N VAL A 21 1.63 -14.80 8.45
CA VAL A 21 1.80 -13.49 9.12
C VAL A 21 1.02 -13.40 10.44
N VAL A 22 -0.12 -14.10 10.56
CA VAL A 22 -0.99 -14.01 11.73
C VAL A 22 -0.37 -14.65 12.99
N TRP A 23 0.49 -15.67 12.84
CA TRP A 23 1.11 -16.36 13.97
C TRP A 23 2.50 -15.82 14.30
N ARG A 24 2.75 -15.52 15.58
CA ARG A 24 4.03 -15.01 16.10
C ARG A 24 5.26 -15.85 15.73
N ARG A 25 5.09 -17.17 15.53
CA ARG A 25 6.19 -18.08 15.20
C ARG A 25 6.58 -18.02 13.71
N THR A 26 5.62 -17.69 12.85
CA THR A 26 5.78 -17.72 11.39
C THR A 26 5.75 -16.34 10.75
N VAL A 27 5.45 -15.29 11.51
CA VAL A 27 5.28 -13.92 11.01
C VAL A 27 6.48 -13.43 10.19
N ALA A 28 7.70 -13.67 10.64
CA ALA A 28 8.90 -13.26 9.91
C ALA A 28 9.00 -13.94 8.55
N TRP A 29 8.71 -15.24 8.48
CA TRP A 29 8.75 -16.00 7.22
C TRP A 29 7.63 -15.59 6.27
N GLY A 30 6.40 -15.42 6.79
CA GLY A 30 5.27 -14.95 5.99
C GLY A 30 5.50 -13.55 5.43
N ALA A 31 6.00 -12.63 6.26
CA ALA A 31 6.31 -11.27 5.85
C ALA A 31 7.45 -11.22 4.83
N ALA A 32 8.52 -12.00 5.02
CA ALA A 32 9.61 -12.11 4.05
C ALA A 32 9.11 -12.65 2.70
N ALA A 33 8.29 -13.71 2.72
CA ALA A 33 7.74 -14.33 1.52
C ALA A 33 6.86 -13.36 0.73
N LEU A 34 5.93 -12.66 1.40
CA LEU A 34 5.08 -11.66 0.76
C LEU A 34 5.91 -10.48 0.22
N THR A 35 6.86 -9.98 1.01
CA THR A 35 7.75 -8.88 0.59
C THR A 35 8.52 -9.26 -0.67
N ALA A 36 9.15 -10.44 -0.69
CA ALA A 36 9.90 -10.94 -1.83
C ALA A 36 9.00 -11.13 -3.06
N TYR A 37 7.78 -11.66 -2.86
CA TYR A 37 6.83 -11.84 -3.95
C TYR A 37 6.41 -10.50 -4.58
N TYR A 38 5.94 -9.54 -3.76
CA TYR A 38 5.51 -8.25 -4.29
C TYR A 38 6.66 -7.44 -4.89
N ALA A 39 7.84 -7.46 -4.28
CA ALA A 39 9.01 -6.75 -4.81
C ALA A 39 9.57 -7.39 -6.09
N LEU A 40 9.83 -8.71 -6.09
CA LEU A 40 10.53 -9.37 -7.19
C LEU A 40 9.57 -9.74 -8.32
N ILE A 41 8.43 -10.34 -7.99
CA ILE A 41 7.51 -10.84 -9.00
C ILE A 41 6.62 -9.72 -9.53
N VAL A 42 6.00 -8.94 -8.65
CA VAL A 42 4.99 -7.97 -9.10
C VAL A 42 5.64 -6.67 -9.56
N VAL A 43 6.47 -6.04 -8.71
CA VAL A 43 7.12 -4.76 -9.06
C VAL A 43 8.15 -4.95 -10.17
N ILE A 44 9.12 -5.86 -10.01
CA ILE A 44 10.23 -5.99 -10.96
C ILE A 44 9.81 -6.75 -12.23
N LEU A 45 9.29 -7.97 -12.10
CA LEU A 45 9.04 -8.82 -13.28
C LEU A 45 7.78 -8.43 -14.05
N MET A 46 6.66 -8.17 -13.37
CA MET A 46 5.40 -7.83 -14.04
C MET A 46 5.35 -6.37 -14.44
N ASN A 47 5.45 -5.45 -13.47
CA ASN A 47 5.24 -4.04 -13.73
C ASN A 47 6.46 -3.35 -14.31
N GLY A 48 7.69 -3.82 -14.06
CA GLY A 48 8.90 -3.25 -14.65
C GLY A 48 8.89 -3.28 -16.19
N ARG A 49 8.39 -4.38 -16.78
CA ARG A 49 8.25 -4.47 -18.25
C ARG A 49 7.16 -3.54 -18.77
N VAL A 50 6.03 -3.46 -18.07
CA VAL A 50 4.90 -2.59 -18.45
C VAL A 50 5.32 -1.12 -18.36
N LEU A 51 5.99 -0.72 -17.28
CA LEU A 51 6.54 0.61 -17.07
C LEU A 51 7.50 1.01 -18.19
N LEU A 52 8.39 0.11 -18.63
CA LEU A 52 9.29 0.39 -19.74
C LEU A 52 8.56 0.54 -21.08
N ALA A 53 7.49 -0.21 -21.30
CA ALA A 53 6.69 -0.14 -22.51
C ALA A 53 5.75 1.08 -22.56
N HIS A 54 5.28 1.55 -21.40
CA HIS A 54 4.26 2.59 -21.24
C HIS A 54 4.73 3.71 -20.30
N TYR A 55 6.01 4.08 -20.35
CA TYR A 55 6.63 5.05 -19.44
C TYR A 55 6.01 6.46 -19.51
N ALA A 56 5.25 6.77 -20.57
CA ALA A 56 4.54 8.04 -20.69
C ALA A 56 3.19 8.04 -19.95
N GLU A 57 2.71 6.87 -19.49
CA GLU A 57 1.42 6.70 -18.84
C GLU A 57 1.59 6.68 -17.32
N PHE A 58 1.05 7.70 -16.65
CA PHE A 58 1.14 7.83 -15.19
C PHE A 58 0.60 6.59 -14.45
N GLY A 59 -0.41 5.92 -15.02
CA GLY A 59 -1.07 4.75 -14.43
C GLY A 59 -0.09 3.63 -14.11
N THR A 60 0.91 3.41 -14.98
CA THR A 60 1.94 2.39 -14.74
C THR A 60 2.79 2.67 -13.51
N TYR A 61 3.01 3.95 -13.17
CA TYR A 61 3.68 4.35 -11.94
C TYR A 61 2.79 4.12 -10.71
N SER A 62 1.47 4.35 -10.84
CA SER A 62 0.49 4.06 -9.79
C SER A 62 0.43 2.56 -9.50
N ASP A 63 0.36 1.73 -10.54
CA ASP A 63 0.35 0.27 -10.41
C ASP A 63 1.62 -0.24 -9.73
N VAL A 64 2.79 0.31 -10.07
CA VAL A 64 4.05 -0.03 -9.38
C VAL A 64 4.00 0.41 -7.92
N ALA A 65 3.49 1.61 -7.64
CA ALA A 65 3.44 2.18 -6.30
C ALA A 65 2.54 1.37 -5.36
N GLU A 66 1.40 0.88 -5.85
CA GLU A 66 0.48 0.02 -5.08
C GLU A 66 1.18 -1.24 -4.56
N GLN A 67 1.89 -1.92 -5.45
CA GLN A 67 2.59 -3.16 -5.15
C GLN A 67 3.81 -2.91 -4.27
N LEU A 68 4.52 -1.79 -4.49
CA LEU A 68 5.64 -1.36 -3.68
C LEU A 68 5.21 -0.97 -2.26
N ALA A 69 4.04 -0.34 -2.08
CA ALA A 69 3.51 0.02 -0.77
C ALA A 69 3.19 -1.23 0.07
N ILE A 70 2.64 -2.28 -0.53
CA ILE A 70 2.41 -3.57 0.13
C ILE A 70 3.74 -4.23 0.51
N ALA A 71 4.70 -4.26 -0.41
CA ALA A 71 6.04 -4.77 -0.14
C ALA A 71 6.74 -4.00 1.00
N ALA A 72 6.56 -2.68 1.05
CA ALA A 72 7.10 -1.83 2.10
C ALA A 72 6.52 -2.17 3.48
N GLY A 73 5.20 -2.37 3.57
CA GLY A 73 4.55 -2.85 4.79
C GLY A 73 5.08 -4.22 5.22
N GLY A 74 5.19 -5.18 4.29
CA GLY A 74 5.77 -6.49 4.54
C GLY A 74 7.21 -6.42 5.04
N LEU A 75 8.04 -5.54 4.45
CA LEU A 75 9.44 -5.37 4.83
C LEU A 75 9.58 -4.86 6.27
N ILE A 76 8.72 -3.93 6.67
CA ILE A 76 8.70 -3.40 8.04
C ILE A 76 8.28 -4.50 9.03
N VAL A 77 7.23 -5.28 8.70
CA VAL A 77 6.81 -6.42 9.55
C VAL A 77 7.94 -7.45 9.67
N TYR A 78 8.63 -7.76 8.58
CA TYR A 78 9.79 -8.65 8.60
C TYR A 78 10.89 -8.09 9.51
N ALA A 79 11.29 -6.83 9.32
CA ALA A 79 12.34 -6.19 10.11
C ALA A 79 12.01 -6.17 11.62
N ALA A 80 10.74 -5.99 11.97
CA ALA A 80 10.28 -5.97 13.36
C ALA A 80 10.20 -7.35 14.03
N SER A 81 10.12 -8.43 13.25
CA SER A 81 9.83 -9.77 13.76
C SER A 81 10.92 -10.81 13.53
N ALA A 82 11.82 -10.57 12.58
CA ALA A 82 12.93 -11.47 12.28
C ALA A 82 14.01 -11.40 13.37
N LYS A 83 14.68 -12.53 13.62
CA LYS A 83 15.85 -12.60 14.50
C LYS A 83 17.10 -12.16 13.74
N ILE A 84 17.18 -10.87 13.45
CA ILE A 84 18.28 -10.23 12.72
C ILE A 84 18.97 -9.19 13.60
N ASP A 85 20.13 -8.74 13.14
CA ASP A 85 20.85 -7.63 13.74
C ASP A 85 19.97 -6.36 13.85
N ALA A 86 20.14 -5.62 14.96
CA ALA A 86 19.30 -4.48 15.28
C ALA A 86 19.51 -3.29 14.32
N ASP A 87 20.75 -3.07 13.86
CA ASP A 87 21.04 -2.02 12.88
C ASP A 87 20.46 -2.38 11.52
N LEU A 88 20.56 -3.65 11.12
CA LEU A 88 19.90 -4.14 9.91
C LEU A 88 18.38 -3.95 9.98
N ALA A 89 17.74 -4.35 11.08
CA ALA A 89 16.30 -4.15 11.28
C ALA A 89 15.92 -2.66 11.16
N ALA A 90 16.67 -1.76 11.79
CA ALA A 90 16.42 -0.32 11.72
C ALA A 90 16.57 0.23 10.28
N ARG A 91 17.56 -0.25 9.52
CA ARG A 91 17.75 0.13 8.11
C ARG A 91 16.61 -0.36 7.22
N LEU A 92 16.18 -1.61 7.37
CA LEU A 92 15.07 -2.18 6.60
C LEU A 92 13.74 -1.47 6.91
N THR A 93 13.47 -1.20 8.19
CA THR A 93 12.30 -0.41 8.60
C THR A 93 12.32 0.98 7.96
N ARG A 94 13.48 1.67 7.99
CA ARG A 94 13.62 2.98 7.34
C ARG A 94 13.42 2.90 5.82
N LEU A 95 13.93 1.86 5.17
CA LEU A 95 13.74 1.65 3.74
C LEU A 95 12.25 1.49 3.40
N GLY A 96 11.51 0.68 4.17
CA GLY A 96 10.06 0.52 3.99
C GLY A 96 9.31 1.83 4.19
N GLN A 97 9.64 2.60 5.24
CA GLN A 97 9.02 3.92 5.48
C GLN A 97 9.25 4.87 4.29
N LEU A 98 10.48 4.93 3.76
CA LEU A 98 10.80 5.79 2.62
C LEU A 98 10.08 5.33 1.34
N ALA A 99 10.07 4.02 1.06
CA ALA A 99 9.36 3.46 -0.08
C ALA A 99 7.86 3.79 -0.02
N PHE A 100 7.22 3.59 1.12
CA PHE A 100 5.81 3.95 1.32
C PHE A 100 5.57 5.46 1.18
N GLY A 101 6.48 6.30 1.69
CA GLY A 101 6.40 7.75 1.51
C GLY A 101 6.44 8.19 0.03
N VAL A 102 7.28 7.56 -0.79
CA VAL A 102 7.29 7.78 -2.25
C VAL A 102 5.97 7.32 -2.89
N CYS A 103 5.44 6.16 -2.48
CA CYS A 103 4.17 5.66 -2.99
C CYS A 103 3.03 6.65 -2.69
N ALA A 104 2.97 7.21 -1.48
CA ALA A 104 1.97 8.22 -1.11
C ALA A 104 2.02 9.48 -2.00
N LEU A 105 3.21 9.90 -2.46
CA LEU A 105 3.33 10.99 -3.44
C LEU A 105 2.69 10.62 -4.77
N LEU A 106 2.93 9.39 -5.26
CA LEU A 106 2.39 8.90 -6.53
C LEU A 106 0.87 8.74 -6.45
N PHE A 107 0.34 8.19 -5.36
CA PHE A 107 -1.11 8.08 -5.14
C PHE A 107 -1.79 9.45 -5.07
N GLY A 108 -1.13 10.41 -4.42
CA GLY A 108 -1.59 11.80 -4.41
C GLY A 108 -1.60 12.38 -5.82
N GLY A 109 -0.54 12.19 -6.61
CA GLY A 109 -0.48 12.58 -8.02
C GLY A 109 -1.60 11.96 -8.87
N ALA A 110 -1.93 10.69 -8.65
CA ALA A 110 -2.98 9.97 -9.37
C ALA A 110 -4.34 10.68 -9.27
N HIS A 111 -4.66 11.30 -8.12
CA HIS A 111 -5.91 12.04 -7.93
C HIS A 111 -6.03 13.23 -8.90
N PHE A 112 -4.91 13.88 -9.24
CA PHE A 112 -4.90 15.01 -10.17
C PHE A 112 -4.90 14.54 -11.62
N VAL A 113 -4.08 13.53 -11.95
CA VAL A 113 -3.98 13.01 -13.32
C VAL A 113 -5.28 12.35 -13.77
N TYR A 114 -5.95 11.65 -12.85
CA TYR A 114 -7.17 10.88 -13.13
C TYR A 114 -8.41 11.46 -12.44
N MET A 115 -8.47 12.79 -12.26
CA MET A 115 -9.58 13.46 -11.58
C MET A 115 -10.96 13.08 -12.16
N ASN A 116 -11.05 12.92 -13.48
CA ASN A 116 -12.26 12.49 -14.17
C ASN A 116 -12.71 11.07 -13.80
N LEU A 117 -11.80 10.22 -13.31
CA LEU A 117 -12.07 8.88 -12.81
C LEU A 117 -12.22 8.87 -11.27
N THR A 118 -11.45 9.71 -10.57
CA THR A 118 -11.42 9.78 -9.10
C THR A 118 -12.62 10.50 -8.51
N ALA A 119 -13.00 11.68 -9.02
CA ALA A 119 -14.11 12.45 -8.47
C ALA A 119 -15.43 11.66 -8.47
N PRO A 120 -15.82 10.94 -9.56
CA PRO A 120 -17.04 10.14 -9.55
C PRO A 120 -17.13 9.07 -8.46
N LEU A 121 -15.99 8.62 -7.90
CA LEU A 121 -15.96 7.64 -6.81
C LEU A 121 -16.40 8.22 -5.46
N VAL A 122 -16.26 9.52 -5.25
CA VAL A 122 -16.70 10.18 -4.02
C VAL A 122 -18.23 10.11 -3.93
N PRO A 123 -18.85 9.79 -2.79
CA PRO A 123 -20.31 9.77 -2.71
C PRO A 123 -20.94 11.12 -3.08
N GLN A 124 -21.93 11.11 -3.99
CA GLN A 124 -22.60 12.33 -4.48
C GLN A 124 -23.24 13.19 -3.38
N TRP A 125 -23.65 12.55 -2.28
CA TRP A 125 -24.29 13.22 -1.15
C TRP A 125 -23.30 13.93 -0.22
N LEU A 126 -21.98 13.71 -0.37
CA LEU A 126 -20.97 14.22 0.55
C LEU A 126 -20.62 15.69 0.21
N PRO A 127 -21.00 16.68 1.03
CA PRO A 127 -20.61 18.06 0.79
C PRO A 127 -19.10 18.26 1.03
N PRO A 128 -18.44 19.25 0.40
CA PRO A 128 -19.03 20.29 -0.46
C PRO A 128 -19.18 19.86 -1.93
N SER A 129 -18.28 19.05 -2.47
CA SER A 129 -18.40 18.45 -3.81
C SER A 129 -17.47 17.24 -3.94
N GLN A 130 -17.73 16.40 -4.93
CA GLN A 130 -16.87 15.26 -5.26
C GLN A 130 -15.44 15.69 -5.62
N GLU A 131 -15.31 16.72 -6.46
CA GLU A 131 -14.01 17.26 -6.88
C GLU A 131 -13.23 17.81 -5.70
N PHE A 132 -13.89 18.52 -4.77
CA PHE A 132 -13.23 19.01 -3.57
C PHE A 132 -12.57 17.89 -2.79
N TRP A 133 -13.29 16.78 -2.55
CA TRP A 133 -12.74 15.65 -1.80
C TRP A 133 -11.63 14.95 -2.57
N ALA A 134 -11.76 14.79 -3.88
CA ALA A 134 -10.70 14.22 -4.71
C ALA A 134 -9.42 15.09 -4.67
N TYR A 135 -9.54 16.42 -4.72
CA TYR A 135 -8.38 17.30 -4.53
C TYR A 135 -7.84 17.24 -3.10
N ALA A 136 -8.71 17.28 -2.09
CA ALA A 136 -8.31 17.29 -0.69
C ALA A 136 -7.55 16.02 -0.29
N THR A 137 -8.03 14.85 -0.72
CA THR A 137 -7.33 13.57 -0.47
C THR A 137 -6.05 13.47 -1.29
N GLY A 138 -6.03 13.97 -2.53
CA GLY A 138 -4.81 14.06 -3.35
C GLY A 138 -3.72 14.90 -2.68
N VAL A 139 -4.05 16.13 -2.25
CA VAL A 139 -3.13 17.00 -1.49
C VAL A 139 -2.72 16.35 -0.17
N GLY A 140 -3.66 15.76 0.56
CA GLY A 140 -3.40 15.07 1.82
C GLY A 140 -2.40 13.93 1.66
N GLN A 141 -2.51 13.14 0.59
CA GLN A 141 -1.56 12.06 0.29
C GLN A 141 -0.17 12.58 -0.06
N ILE A 142 -0.06 13.64 -0.86
CA ILE A 142 1.22 14.29 -1.16
C ILE A 142 1.86 14.82 0.12
N ALA A 143 1.11 15.57 0.93
CA ALA A 143 1.60 16.12 2.19
C ALA A 143 2.06 15.02 3.15
N ALA A 144 1.32 13.91 3.23
CA ALA A 144 1.69 12.77 4.05
C ALA A 144 2.95 12.07 3.54
N GLY A 145 3.10 11.90 2.22
CA GLY A 145 4.33 11.38 1.61
C GLY A 145 5.54 12.24 1.95
N VAL A 146 5.43 13.56 1.80
CA VAL A 146 6.50 14.51 2.19
C VAL A 146 6.82 14.42 3.68
N ALA A 147 5.81 14.37 4.55
CA ALA A 147 5.96 14.24 5.99
C ALA A 147 6.71 12.94 6.38
N ILE A 148 6.37 11.81 5.75
CA ILE A 148 7.04 10.53 5.98
C ILE A 148 8.49 10.57 5.51
N LEU A 149 8.76 11.12 4.32
CA LEU A 149 10.10 11.22 3.75
C LEU A 149 11.04 12.14 4.55
N THR A 150 10.50 13.25 5.05
CA THR A 150 11.25 14.24 5.85
C THR A 150 11.29 13.90 7.34
N ARG A 151 10.52 12.90 7.78
CA ARG A 151 10.28 12.54 9.19
C ARG A 151 9.60 13.63 10.04
N VAL A 152 9.08 14.70 9.42
CA VAL A 152 8.33 15.75 10.11
C VAL A 152 6.88 15.31 10.23
N GLN A 153 6.38 15.12 11.45
CA GLN A 153 5.01 14.63 11.71
C GLN A 153 4.69 13.28 11.02
N ALA A 154 5.70 12.48 10.67
CA ALA A 154 5.55 11.26 9.87
C ALA A 154 4.55 10.25 10.45
N ARG A 155 4.55 10.08 11.77
CA ARG A 155 3.60 9.17 12.44
C ARG A 155 2.16 9.64 12.27
N LEU A 156 1.91 10.93 12.50
CA LEU A 156 0.58 11.51 12.31
C LEU A 156 0.15 11.39 10.84
N ALA A 157 1.04 11.69 9.90
CA ALA A 157 0.80 11.52 8.48
C ALA A 157 0.40 10.08 8.11
N ALA A 158 1.12 9.07 8.62
CA ALA A 158 0.81 7.67 8.37
C ALA A 158 -0.53 7.23 9.00
N ILE A 159 -0.88 7.74 10.20
CA ILE A 159 -2.20 7.51 10.81
C ILE A 159 -3.31 8.12 9.94
N LEU A 160 -3.13 9.37 9.48
CA LEU A 160 -4.12 10.04 8.62
C LEU A 160 -4.29 9.35 7.27
N LEU A 161 -3.20 8.84 6.66
CA LEU A 161 -3.29 7.99 5.47
C LEU A 161 -4.09 6.73 5.75
N THR A 162 -3.85 6.07 6.89
CA THR A 162 -4.60 4.87 7.24
C THR A 162 -6.09 5.16 7.40
N THR A 163 -6.43 6.26 8.08
CA THR A 163 -7.83 6.72 8.21
C THR A 163 -8.44 7.06 6.85
N THR A 164 -7.67 7.67 5.95
CA THR A 164 -8.12 7.97 4.58
C THR A 164 -8.46 6.70 3.82
N TYR A 165 -7.57 5.70 3.81
CA TYR A 165 -7.81 4.42 3.11
C TYR A 165 -8.95 3.61 3.75
N ALA A 166 -9.09 3.65 5.08
CA ALA A 166 -10.23 3.06 5.77
C ALA A 166 -11.54 3.76 5.40
N SER A 167 -11.52 5.08 5.22
CA SER A 167 -12.68 5.84 4.74
C SER A 167 -13.04 5.46 3.30
N PHE A 168 -12.04 5.24 2.43
CA PHE A 168 -12.30 4.74 1.06
C PHE A 168 -12.91 3.34 1.07
N ALA A 169 -12.45 2.45 1.95
CA ALA A 169 -13.06 1.12 2.11
C ALA A 169 -14.56 1.23 2.42
N LEU A 170 -14.93 2.13 3.33
CA LEU A 170 -16.32 2.26 3.80
C LEU A 170 -17.21 3.07 2.84
N LEU A 171 -16.69 4.13 2.25
CA LEU A 171 -17.47 5.10 1.48
C LEU A 171 -17.49 4.82 -0.01
N VAL A 172 -16.45 4.16 -0.54
CA VAL A 172 -16.30 3.90 -1.98
C VAL A 172 -16.43 2.41 -2.23
N TRP A 173 -15.49 1.63 -1.73
CA TRP A 173 -15.30 0.26 -2.15
C TRP A 173 -16.36 -0.71 -1.60
N GLY A 174 -16.81 -0.50 -0.36
CA GLY A 174 -17.89 -1.26 0.26
C GLY A 174 -19.22 -1.09 -0.48
N PRO A 175 -19.73 0.14 -0.69
CA PRO A 175 -20.94 0.38 -1.46
C PRO A 175 -20.87 -0.15 -2.89
N MET A 176 -19.74 0.05 -3.58
CA MET A 176 -19.52 -0.51 -4.92
C MET A 176 -19.62 -2.03 -4.93
N LEU A 177 -19.04 -2.70 -3.94
CA LEU A 177 -19.09 -4.16 -3.82
C LEU A 177 -20.50 -4.68 -3.52
N LEU A 178 -21.28 -3.96 -2.71
CA LEU A 178 -22.68 -4.31 -2.45
C LEU A 178 -23.56 -4.11 -3.68
N ALA A 179 -23.27 -3.10 -4.49
CA ALA A 179 -24.02 -2.80 -5.71
C ALA A 179 -23.73 -3.81 -6.84
N ASP A 180 -22.48 -4.27 -6.97
CA ASP A 180 -22.09 -5.29 -7.95
C ASP A 180 -21.08 -6.28 -7.35
N PRO A 181 -21.55 -7.30 -6.60
CA PRO A 181 -20.69 -8.31 -6.00
C PRO A 181 -20.09 -9.28 -7.04
N SER A 182 -20.56 -9.25 -8.29
CA SER A 182 -20.06 -10.10 -9.37
C SER A 182 -18.80 -9.55 -10.03
N SER A 183 -18.51 -8.26 -9.84
CA SER A 183 -17.35 -7.61 -10.42
C SER A 183 -16.04 -8.02 -9.75
N HIS A 184 -15.23 -8.81 -10.46
CA HIS A 184 -13.89 -9.19 -10.02
C HIS A 184 -12.95 -7.98 -9.85
N TRP A 185 -13.17 -6.91 -10.63
CA TRP A 185 -12.42 -5.66 -10.51
C TRP A 185 -12.66 -5.02 -9.13
N ILE A 186 -13.91 -4.89 -8.72
CA ILE A 186 -14.27 -4.30 -7.42
C ILE A 186 -13.70 -5.14 -6.27
N TRP A 187 -13.73 -6.47 -6.37
CA TRP A 187 -13.07 -7.36 -5.41
C TRP A 187 -11.57 -7.11 -5.31
N SER A 188 -10.91 -6.90 -6.45
CA SER A 188 -9.45 -6.68 -6.51
C SER A 188 -9.08 -5.35 -5.85
N GLU A 189 -9.80 -4.29 -6.17
CA GLU A 189 -9.61 -2.96 -5.57
C GLU A 189 -9.90 -2.94 -4.06
N ASN A 190 -10.95 -3.64 -3.62
CA ASN A 190 -11.23 -3.80 -2.19
C ASN A 190 -10.06 -4.48 -1.45
N ALA A 191 -9.54 -5.58 -2.03
CA ALA A 191 -8.41 -6.31 -1.44
C ALA A 191 -7.13 -5.47 -1.42
N LEU A 192 -6.86 -4.72 -2.50
CA LEU A 192 -5.75 -3.78 -2.59
C LEU A 192 -5.86 -2.69 -1.51
N ASN A 193 -7.02 -2.03 -1.42
CA ASN A 193 -7.24 -0.97 -0.45
C ASN A 193 -7.10 -1.49 0.99
N LEU A 194 -7.56 -2.71 1.29
CA LEU A 194 -7.35 -3.35 2.59
C LEU A 194 -5.87 -3.60 2.89
N ALA A 195 -5.10 -4.03 1.89
CA ALA A 195 -3.66 -4.20 2.04
C ALA A 195 -2.94 -2.85 2.28
N LEU A 196 -3.38 -1.78 1.62
CA LEU A 196 -2.86 -0.42 1.82
C LEU A 196 -3.19 0.14 3.21
N ILE A 197 -4.38 -0.12 3.75
CA ILE A 197 -4.73 0.19 5.15
C ILE A 197 -3.72 -0.49 6.09
N GLY A 198 -3.47 -1.79 5.89
CA GLY A 198 -2.51 -2.55 6.69
C GLY A 198 -1.08 -2.00 6.58
N ALA A 199 -0.61 -1.71 5.36
CA ALA A 199 0.71 -1.14 5.12
C ALA A 199 0.87 0.25 5.78
N ALA A 200 -0.11 1.12 5.63
CA ALA A 200 -0.11 2.45 6.26
C ALA A 200 -0.08 2.36 7.79
N TRP A 201 -0.85 1.43 8.37
CA TRP A 201 -0.87 1.19 9.81
C TRP A 201 0.48 0.68 10.32
N VAL A 202 1.09 -0.27 9.61
CA VAL A 202 2.43 -0.79 9.93
C VAL A 202 3.48 0.33 9.89
N VAL A 203 3.41 1.22 8.90
CA VAL A 203 4.29 2.39 8.83
C VAL A 203 4.08 3.28 10.05
N ALA A 204 2.83 3.59 10.42
CA ALA A 204 2.51 4.39 11.59
C ALA A 204 3.05 3.79 12.90
N ASP A 205 2.90 2.48 13.08
CA ASP A 205 3.38 1.75 14.26
C ASP A 205 4.92 1.76 14.34
N SER A 206 5.59 1.51 13.21
CA SER A 206 7.06 1.54 13.14
C SER A 206 7.68 2.90 13.44
N LEU A 207 6.91 3.98 13.27
CA LEU A 207 7.32 5.36 13.59
C LEU A 207 7.06 5.73 15.06
N ALA A 208 6.32 4.90 15.81
CA ALA A 208 6.09 5.08 17.24
C ALA A 208 7.26 4.59 18.10
N GLN A 209 8.08 3.66 17.59
CA GLN A 209 9.17 3.08 18.37
C GLN A 209 10.26 4.14 18.67
N PRO A 210 10.60 4.38 19.95
CA PRO A 210 11.74 5.22 20.29
C PRO A 210 13.01 4.64 19.68
N ARG A 211 13.88 5.50 19.14
CA ARG A 211 15.26 5.12 18.78
C ARG A 211 15.87 4.45 20.02
N ARG A 212 16.13 3.15 19.97
CA ARG A 212 16.92 2.47 21.00
C ARG A 212 18.32 3.07 20.94
N HIS A 213 18.58 4.05 21.77
CA HIS A 213 19.93 4.47 22.09
C HIS A 213 20.53 3.34 22.93
N THR A 214 21.30 2.47 22.29
CA THR A 214 22.31 1.66 22.99
C THR A 214 23.34 2.64 23.56
N VAL A 215 23.34 2.77 24.89
CA VAL A 215 24.44 3.35 25.67
C VAL A 215 25.64 2.41 25.58
#